data_AF-A0A356D579-F1
#
_entry.id   AF-A0A356D579-F1
#
_cell.length_a   1.000
_cell.length_b   1.000
_cell.length_c   1.000
_cell.angle_alpha   90.00
_cell.angle_beta   90.00
_cell.angle_gamma   90.00
#
_symmetry.space_group_name_H-M   'P 1'
#
loop_
_entity.id
_entity.type
_entity.pdbx_description
1 polymer ?
#
loop_
_entity_poly.entity_id
_entity_poly.type
_entity_poly.pdbx_seq_one_letter_code
_entity_poly.pdbx_strand_id
1 'polypeptide(L)'
;MLLNTTGSIVANLSDKALNSITSELLTTLASVTIMDGLALIKNDMQVDVSLMEPQGKILWLSHSCEKSSNIAASLSEYISKETQSQLFIHSIELLGRFYYLAPIYLEKSNLLAVVALSTNEINSTILLALAHSLGREVSEKLKCHFYLQQLACEPKVNPFFKELNVQKVEKALIIEAANSCNGKVQQMHQVLNMGRTTLWRKLKQYEINIKDYK
;
A
#
# COMPACT_ATOMS: atom_id res chain seq x y z
N MET A 1 22.84 -34.07 14.27
CA MET A 1 22.14 -34.63 13.08
C MET A 1 20.67 -34.21 13.19
N LEU A 2 20.34 -33.01 12.70
CA LEU A 2 19.82 -32.67 11.36
C LEU A 2 18.35 -33.14 11.19
N LEU A 3 17.38 -32.22 11.38
CA LEU A 3 16.61 -31.47 10.35
C LEU A 3 15.43 -32.31 9.80
N ASN A 4 14.15 -31.91 9.84
CA ASN A 4 13.58 -30.69 9.26
C ASN A 4 12.22 -30.33 9.87
N THR A 5 12.14 -29.13 10.45
CA THR A 5 10.91 -28.33 10.55
C THR A 5 10.69 -27.64 9.21
N THR A 6 9.80 -28.14 8.35
CA THR A 6 9.30 -27.39 7.18
C THR A 6 8.24 -26.39 7.63
N GLY A 7 8.68 -25.39 8.41
CA GLY A 7 7.99 -24.11 8.49
C GLY A 7 8.12 -23.45 7.12
N SER A 8 7.00 -23.10 6.51
CA SER A 8 6.91 -22.50 5.19
C SER A 8 7.71 -21.18 5.13
N ILE A 9 8.94 -21.26 4.62
CA ILE A 9 9.76 -20.10 4.23
C ILE A 9 9.08 -19.35 3.06
N VAL A 10 8.15 -20.00 2.36
CA VAL A 10 7.44 -19.48 1.18
C VAL A 10 6.31 -18.50 1.55
N ALA A 11 5.70 -18.64 2.73
CA ALA A 11 4.68 -17.70 3.20
C ALA A 11 5.26 -16.32 3.55
N ASN A 12 6.53 -16.23 3.93
CA ASN A 12 7.15 -14.99 4.39
C ASN A 12 7.85 -14.17 3.28
N LEU A 13 7.96 -14.69 2.05
CA LEU A 13 8.69 -14.04 0.96
C LEU A 13 7.78 -13.44 -0.12
N SER A 14 6.48 -13.79 -0.15
CA SER A 14 5.54 -13.32 -1.17
C SER A 14 4.76 -12.05 -0.78
N ASP A 15 4.53 -11.78 0.51
CA ASP A 15 3.74 -10.62 0.95
C ASP A 15 4.58 -9.36 1.18
N LYS A 16 5.91 -9.50 1.28
CA LYS A 16 6.80 -8.40 1.67
C LYS A 16 7.41 -7.61 0.51
N ALA A 17 7.43 -8.20 -0.69
CA ALA A 17 8.15 -7.63 -1.85
C ALA A 17 7.26 -6.87 -2.86
N LEU A 18 5.93 -7.04 -2.81
CA LEU A 18 5.02 -6.40 -3.77
C LEU A 18 4.30 -5.15 -3.21
N ASN A 19 4.36 -4.93 -1.89
CA ASN A 19 3.57 -3.92 -1.17
C ASN A 19 4.40 -2.77 -0.58
N SER A 20 5.72 -2.72 -0.77
CA SER A 20 6.53 -1.59 -0.30
C SER A 20 6.61 -0.54 -1.39
N ILE A 21 6.01 0.63 -1.15
CA ILE A 21 6.31 1.83 -1.93
C ILE A 21 7.81 2.05 -1.89
N THR A 22 8.46 2.05 -3.05
CA THR A 22 9.84 2.54 -3.11
C THR A 22 9.81 4.03 -2.80
N SER A 23 10.70 4.48 -1.91
CA SER A 23 10.82 5.91 -1.55
C SER A 23 10.92 6.81 -2.79
N GLU A 24 11.49 6.29 -3.87
CA GLU A 24 11.64 6.95 -5.17
C GLU A 24 10.31 7.16 -5.90
N LEU A 25 9.43 6.14 -5.95
CA LEU A 25 8.11 6.27 -6.56
C LEU A 25 7.25 7.27 -5.78
N LEU A 26 7.27 7.18 -4.44
CA LEU A 26 6.56 8.12 -3.56
C LEU A 26 6.97 9.56 -3.88
N THR A 27 8.29 9.78 -3.91
CA THR A 27 8.89 11.09 -4.11
C THR A 27 8.55 11.65 -5.49
N THR A 28 8.67 10.84 -6.53
CA THR A 28 8.41 11.27 -7.90
C THR A 28 6.93 11.63 -8.09
N LEU A 29 6.02 10.76 -7.69
CA LEU A 29 4.58 10.99 -7.85
C LEU A 29 4.10 12.17 -7.00
N ALA A 30 4.54 12.24 -5.74
CA ALA A 30 4.17 13.32 -4.84
C ALA A 30 4.71 14.68 -5.31
N SER A 31 5.99 14.76 -5.68
CA SER A 31 6.61 16.02 -6.12
C SER A 31 5.94 16.59 -7.37
N VAL A 32 5.67 15.76 -8.38
CA VAL A 32 4.95 16.18 -9.60
C VAL A 32 3.56 16.72 -9.24
N THR A 33 2.80 15.96 -8.45
CA THR A 33 1.43 16.34 -8.05
C THR A 33 1.41 17.65 -7.25
N ILE A 34 2.38 17.82 -6.34
CA ILE A 34 2.53 19.03 -5.54
C ILE A 34 2.88 20.22 -6.41
N MET A 35 3.85 20.08 -7.32
CA MET A 35 4.29 21.15 -8.20
C MET A 35 3.18 21.59 -9.16
N ASP A 36 2.41 20.65 -9.69
CA ASP A 36 1.24 20.93 -10.53
C ASP A 36 0.18 21.71 -9.76
N GLY A 37 -0.15 21.28 -8.53
CA GLY A 37 -1.13 21.96 -7.68
C GLY A 37 -0.70 23.37 -7.24
N LEU A 38 0.60 23.65 -7.21
CA LEU A 38 1.16 24.95 -6.84
C LEU A 38 1.44 25.86 -8.03
N ALA A 39 1.32 25.36 -9.27
CA ALA A 39 1.65 26.11 -10.47
C ALA A 39 0.90 27.46 -10.57
N LEU A 40 -0.32 27.52 -10.03
CA LEU A 40 -1.18 28.71 -10.07
C LEU A 40 -0.82 29.78 -9.02
N ILE A 41 -0.09 29.44 -7.95
CA ILE A 41 0.23 30.38 -6.86
C ILE A 41 1.72 30.68 -6.74
N LYS A 42 2.55 30.02 -7.56
CA LYS A 42 4.02 30.11 -7.52
C LYS A 42 4.56 31.54 -7.67
N ASN A 43 3.85 32.41 -8.38
CA ASN A 43 4.28 33.79 -8.62
C ASN A 43 3.82 34.76 -7.52
N ASP A 44 2.79 34.38 -6.76
CA ASP A 44 2.11 35.30 -5.83
C ASP A 44 2.51 35.08 -4.37
N MET A 45 3.02 33.88 -4.02
CA MET A 45 3.44 33.57 -2.65
C MET A 45 4.79 32.82 -2.60
N GLN A 46 5.67 33.27 -1.70
CA GLN A 46 6.92 32.55 -1.37
C GLN A 46 6.63 31.37 -0.43
N VAL A 47 6.12 30.27 -1.00
CA VAL A 47 5.85 29.03 -0.28
C VAL A 47 6.89 27.98 -0.67
N ASP A 48 7.69 27.54 0.31
CA ASP A 48 8.53 26.36 0.14
C ASP A 48 7.75 25.11 0.52
N VAL A 49 8.01 24.02 -0.20
CA VAL A 49 7.40 22.72 0.08
C VAL A 49 8.47 21.70 0.42
N SER A 50 8.16 20.89 1.43
CA SER A 50 8.93 19.70 1.75
C SER A 50 8.02 18.48 1.80
N LEU A 51 8.53 17.36 1.31
CA LEU A 51 7.96 16.04 1.51
C LEU A 51 8.86 15.31 2.50
N MET A 52 8.26 14.72 3.54
CA MET A 52 9.02 14.02 4.58
C MET A 52 8.37 12.69 4.96
N GLU A 53 9.18 11.76 5.45
CA GLU A 53 8.70 10.57 6.12
C GLU A 53 8.03 10.93 7.46
N PRO A 54 7.16 10.07 8.00
CA PRO A 54 6.54 10.30 9.31
C PRO A 54 7.55 10.44 10.46
N GLN A 55 8.79 9.99 10.28
CA GLN A 55 9.86 10.14 11.27
C GLN A 55 10.58 11.50 11.15
N GLY A 56 10.17 12.37 10.22
CA GLY A 56 10.73 13.70 9.99
C GLY A 56 11.86 13.74 8.95
N LYS A 57 12.30 12.61 8.41
CA LYS A 57 13.33 12.57 7.35
C LYS A 57 12.79 13.20 6.07
N ILE A 58 13.51 14.18 5.51
CA ILE A 58 13.13 14.83 4.26
C ILE A 58 13.35 13.88 3.08
N LEU A 59 12.32 13.69 2.28
CA LEU A 59 12.32 12.94 1.02
C LEU A 59 12.57 13.86 -0.18
N TRP A 60 12.00 15.08 -0.16
CA TRP A 60 12.09 16.03 -1.27
C TRP A 60 11.80 17.48 -0.85
N LEU A 61 12.31 18.43 -1.65
CA LEU A 61 12.15 19.88 -1.47
C LEU A 61 11.87 20.55 -2.82
N SER A 62 10.93 21.51 -2.85
CA SER A 62 10.57 22.24 -4.08
C SER A 62 11.62 23.24 -4.56
N HIS A 63 12.47 23.72 -3.65
CA HIS A 63 13.56 24.64 -3.93
C HIS A 63 14.86 24.15 -3.29
N SER A 64 15.99 24.39 -3.96
CA SER A 64 17.35 24.27 -3.41
C SER A 64 17.62 25.41 -2.42
N CYS A 65 16.77 25.55 -1.40
CA CYS A 65 16.99 26.55 -0.36
C CYS A 65 18.14 26.04 0.51
N GLU A 66 19.34 26.59 0.27
CA GLU A 66 20.57 26.38 1.06
C GLU A 66 20.38 26.64 2.55
N LYS A 67 19.32 27.37 2.94
CA LYS A 67 18.77 27.38 4.30
C LYS A 67 17.93 26.12 4.50
N SER A 68 18.58 24.96 4.46
CA SER A 68 18.02 23.67 4.82
C SER A 68 17.58 23.73 6.28
N SER A 69 16.34 24.16 6.44
CA SER A 69 15.63 24.35 7.68
C SER A 69 15.64 23.02 8.44
N ASN A 70 16.23 23.04 9.62
CA ASN A 70 16.39 21.92 10.55
C ASN A 70 15.04 21.43 11.15
N ILE A 71 13.94 21.54 10.41
CA ILE A 71 12.57 21.26 10.87
C ILE A 71 12.37 19.75 11.02
N ALA A 72 13.12 18.94 10.26
CA ALA A 72 13.12 17.48 10.39
C ALA A 72 13.33 17.04 11.84
N ALA A 73 14.30 17.66 12.52
CA ALA A 73 14.61 17.39 13.92
C ALA A 73 13.47 17.86 14.85
N SER A 74 12.96 19.07 14.66
CA SER A 74 11.86 19.61 15.48
C SER A 74 10.55 18.84 15.28
N LEU A 75 10.22 18.42 14.06
CA LEU A 75 9.02 17.63 13.75
C LEU A 75 9.12 16.19 14.27
N SER A 76 10.31 15.59 14.29
CA SER A 76 10.49 14.24 14.85
C SER A 76 10.08 14.16 16.33
N GLU A 77 10.24 15.25 17.09
CA GLU A 77 9.82 15.37 18.49
C GLU A 77 8.28 15.45 18.63
N TYR A 78 7.63 16.11 17.66
CA TYR A 78 6.16 16.21 17.63
C TYR A 78 5.46 14.95 17.11
N ILE A 79 6.11 14.13 16.28
CA ILE A 79 5.49 12.93 15.67
C ILE A 79 5.60 11.69 16.60
N SER A 80 5.40 11.88 17.92
CA SER A 80 5.09 10.79 18.83
C SER A 80 3.59 10.45 18.76
N LYS A 81 3.22 9.18 19.01
CA LYS A 81 1.91 8.57 18.66
C LYS A 81 0.66 9.32 19.15
N GLU A 82 0.74 10.12 20.22
CA GLU A 82 -0.42 10.79 20.82
C GLU A 82 -0.72 12.17 20.19
N THR A 83 0.20 12.75 19.40
CA THR A 83 0.08 14.14 18.91
C THR A 83 -0.25 14.25 17.42
N GLN A 84 -0.24 13.14 16.67
CA GLN A 84 -0.51 13.11 15.22
C GLN A 84 -1.85 13.74 14.83
N SER A 85 -2.86 13.63 15.70
CA SER A 85 -4.20 14.16 15.41
C SER A 85 -4.23 15.69 15.43
N GLN A 86 -3.42 16.36 16.25
CA GLN A 86 -3.39 17.82 16.33
C GLN A 86 -2.45 18.46 15.31
N LEU A 87 -1.41 17.73 14.90
CA LEU A 87 -0.38 18.22 13.98
C LEU A 87 -0.90 18.72 12.63
N PHE A 88 -2.02 18.18 12.18
CA PHE A 88 -2.60 18.53 10.88
C PHE A 88 -3.75 19.53 10.98
N ILE A 89 -4.14 19.98 12.18
CA ILE A 89 -5.34 20.82 12.36
C ILE A 89 -5.01 22.31 12.37
N HIS A 90 -3.77 22.68 12.71
CA HIS A 90 -3.33 24.07 12.77
C HIS A 90 -1.95 24.23 12.15
N SER A 91 -1.60 25.48 11.83
CA SER A 91 -0.23 25.82 11.45
C SER A 91 0.69 25.75 12.67
N ILE A 92 1.96 25.46 12.44
CA ILE A 92 3.00 25.45 13.48
C ILE A 92 3.95 26.61 13.19
N GLU A 93 4.20 27.45 14.19
CA GLU A 93 5.17 28.53 14.08
C GLU A 93 6.51 28.08 14.69
N LEU A 94 7.57 28.08 13.88
CA LEU A 94 8.93 27.78 14.31
C LEU A 94 9.89 28.80 13.71
N LEU A 95 10.69 29.45 14.57
CA LEU A 95 11.71 30.42 14.14
C LEU A 95 11.16 31.53 13.23
N GLY A 96 9.92 31.99 13.47
CA GLY A 96 9.26 33.03 12.67
C GLY A 96 8.76 32.54 11.31
N ARG A 97 8.67 31.22 11.10
CA ARG A 97 8.14 30.59 9.90
C ARG A 97 6.92 29.73 10.23
N PHE A 98 5.88 29.84 9.42
CA PHE A 98 4.66 29.05 9.54
C PHE A 98 4.75 27.78 8.70
N TYR A 99 4.37 26.65 9.29
CA TYR A 99 4.34 25.34 8.68
C TYR A 99 2.93 24.79 8.64
N TYR A 100 2.53 24.26 7.49
CA TYR A 100 1.22 23.66 7.25
C TYR A 100 1.42 22.22 6.85
N LEU A 101 1.01 21.31 7.72
CA LEU A 101 1.25 19.87 7.55
C LEU A 101 -0.01 19.19 7.03
N ALA A 102 0.18 18.25 6.10
CA ALA A 102 -0.88 17.38 5.63
C ALA A 102 -0.38 15.94 5.48
N PRO A 103 -1.16 14.95 5.94
CA PRO A 103 -0.79 13.56 5.84
C PRO A 103 -1.00 13.00 4.43
N ILE A 104 -0.13 12.09 4.01
CA ILE A 104 -0.30 11.25 2.82
C ILE A 104 -0.55 9.82 3.28
N TYR A 105 -1.71 9.28 2.93
CA TYR A 105 -2.15 7.95 3.33
C TYR A 105 -2.23 6.99 2.13
N LEU A 106 -1.74 5.76 2.31
CA LEU A 106 -2.04 4.67 1.36
C LEU A 106 -3.43 4.09 1.63
N GLU A 107 -3.67 3.76 2.90
CA GLU A 107 -4.88 3.15 3.42
C GLU A 107 -5.34 3.95 4.65
N LYS A 108 -6.53 3.65 5.18
CA LYS A 108 -7.22 4.45 6.21
C LYS A 108 -6.36 4.86 7.42
N SER A 109 -5.32 4.10 7.75
CA SER A 109 -4.43 4.38 8.90
C SER A 109 -2.94 4.25 8.57
N ASN A 110 -2.56 4.09 7.29
CA ASN A 110 -1.17 3.90 6.90
C ASN A 110 -0.56 5.22 6.42
N LEU A 111 -0.01 6.01 7.36
CA LEU A 111 0.68 7.27 7.08
C LEU A 111 2.02 6.98 6.41
N LEU A 112 2.16 7.38 5.15
CA LEU A 112 3.36 7.15 4.35
C LEU A 112 4.34 8.31 4.39
N ALA A 113 3.82 9.53 4.36
CA ALA A 113 4.58 10.75 4.27
C ALA A 113 3.74 11.92 4.76
N VAL A 114 4.40 13.06 4.93
CA VAL A 114 3.79 14.34 5.27
C VAL A 114 4.25 15.36 4.23
N VAL A 115 3.30 16.13 3.69
CA VAL A 115 3.58 17.35 2.94
C VAL A 115 3.63 18.50 3.94
N ALA A 116 4.66 19.33 3.86
CA ALA A 116 4.74 20.56 4.60
C ALA A 116 4.94 21.75 3.68
N LEU A 117 3.96 22.65 3.68
CA LEU A 117 4.11 23.99 3.11
C LEU A 117 4.70 24.91 4.17
N SER A 118 5.55 25.85 3.76
CA SER A 118 6.18 26.77 4.69
C SER A 118 6.38 28.17 4.12
N THR A 119 6.04 29.18 4.92
CA THR A 119 6.13 30.60 4.54
C THR A 119 6.47 31.45 5.75
N ASN A 120 7.12 32.59 5.52
CA ASN A 120 7.52 33.54 6.56
C ASN A 120 6.47 34.64 6.79
N GLU A 121 5.37 34.65 6.02
CA GLU A 121 4.53 35.84 5.93
C GLU A 121 3.29 35.77 6.82
N ILE A 122 2.52 34.68 6.75
CA ILE A 122 1.15 34.68 7.27
C ILE A 122 0.78 33.31 7.85
N ASN A 123 -0.01 33.32 8.93
CA ASN A 123 -0.85 32.21 9.36
C ASN A 123 -2.17 32.20 8.59
N SER A 124 -2.36 31.24 7.70
CA SER A 124 -3.45 31.21 6.71
C SER A 124 -4.16 29.87 6.69
N THR A 125 -5.45 29.87 7.01
CA THR A 125 -6.31 28.68 6.85
C THR A 125 -6.39 28.22 5.40
N ILE A 126 -6.18 29.11 4.42
CA ILE A 126 -6.16 28.77 2.99
C ILE A 126 -4.93 27.90 2.68
N LEU A 127 -3.76 28.25 3.21
CA LEU A 127 -2.54 27.43 3.03
C LEU A 127 -2.66 26.09 3.75
N LEU A 128 -3.34 26.04 4.90
CA LEU A 128 -3.66 24.78 5.56
C LEU A 128 -4.58 23.92 4.68
N ALA A 129 -5.67 24.48 4.17
CA ALA A 129 -6.60 23.77 3.29
C ALA A 129 -5.92 23.29 2.00
N LEU A 130 -5.01 24.10 1.45
CA LEU A 130 -4.20 23.75 0.29
C LEU A 130 -3.27 22.58 0.60
N ALA A 131 -2.54 22.61 1.72
CA ALA A 131 -1.69 21.50 2.15
C ALA A 131 -2.49 20.19 2.21
N HIS A 132 -3.68 20.23 2.83
CA HIS A 132 -4.60 19.07 2.90
C HIS A 132 -5.10 18.61 1.54
N SER A 133 -5.44 19.55 0.65
CA SER A 133 -5.86 19.23 -0.72
C SER A 133 -4.74 18.50 -1.48
N LEU A 134 -3.50 18.99 -1.37
CA LEU A 134 -2.33 18.36 -2.00
C LEU A 134 -2.05 16.97 -1.39
N GLY A 135 -2.03 16.86 -0.06
CA GLY A 135 -1.83 15.58 0.62
C GLY A 135 -2.90 14.54 0.24
N ARG A 136 -4.16 14.98 0.10
CA ARG A 136 -5.27 14.14 -0.37
C ARG A 136 -5.09 13.74 -1.83
N GLU A 137 -4.75 14.67 -2.72
CA GLU A 137 -4.55 14.35 -4.14
C GLU A 137 -3.43 13.34 -4.34
N VAL A 138 -2.29 13.54 -3.65
CA VAL A 138 -1.17 12.58 -3.66
C VAL A 138 -1.63 11.21 -3.15
N SER A 139 -2.39 11.17 -2.05
CA SER A 139 -2.94 9.93 -1.50
C SER A 139 -3.83 9.19 -2.51
N GLU A 140 -4.74 9.90 -3.18
CA GLU A 140 -5.63 9.30 -4.18
C GLU A 140 -4.87 8.82 -5.43
N LYS A 141 -3.87 9.57 -5.90
CA LYS A 141 -3.02 9.13 -7.01
C LYS A 141 -2.20 7.89 -6.67
N LEU A 142 -1.67 7.80 -5.44
CA LEU A 142 -1.00 6.60 -4.97
C LEU A 142 -1.96 5.41 -4.94
N LYS A 143 -3.15 5.56 -4.33
CA LYS A 143 -4.17 4.50 -4.32
C LYS A 143 -4.53 4.03 -5.72
N CYS A 144 -4.75 4.95 -6.65
CA CYS A 144 -5.02 4.63 -8.04
C CYS A 144 -3.85 3.88 -8.69
N HIS A 145 -2.60 4.34 -8.49
CA HIS A 145 -1.42 3.65 -9.02
C HIS A 145 -1.34 2.20 -8.52
N PHE A 146 -1.56 1.97 -7.22
CA PHE A 146 -1.55 0.61 -6.65
C PHE A 146 -2.70 -0.24 -7.13
N TYR A 147 -3.90 0.31 -7.18
CA TYR A 147 -5.07 -0.39 -7.70
C TYR A 147 -4.84 -0.83 -9.15
N LEU A 148 -4.34 0.07 -10.00
CA LEU A 148 -4.01 -0.25 -11.38
C LEU A 148 -2.84 -1.24 -11.50
N GLN A 149 -1.83 -1.16 -10.63
CA GLN A 149 -0.73 -2.13 -10.59
C GLN A 149 -1.21 -3.53 -10.16
N GLN A 150 -2.15 -3.61 -9.22
CA GLN A 150 -2.79 -4.87 -8.81
C GLN A 150 -3.66 -5.44 -9.93
N LEU A 151 -4.33 -4.60 -10.73
CA LEU A 151 -5.07 -5.06 -11.91
C LEU A 151 -4.14 -5.48 -13.07
N ALA A 152 -3.04 -4.75 -13.27
CA ALA A 152 -2.06 -5.04 -14.32
C ALA A 152 -1.21 -6.28 -13.99
N CYS A 153 -0.99 -6.53 -12.70
CA CYS A 153 -0.59 -7.84 -12.21
C CYS A 153 -1.83 -8.74 -12.19
N GLU A 154 -2.25 -9.23 -13.35
CA GLU A 154 -2.98 -10.51 -13.44
C GLU A 154 -2.45 -11.43 -12.33
N PRO A 155 -3.31 -12.05 -11.50
CA PRO A 155 -2.88 -12.78 -10.31
C PRO A 155 -1.73 -13.65 -10.75
N LYS A 156 -0.54 -13.47 -10.14
CA LYS A 156 0.65 -14.26 -10.48
C LYS A 156 0.18 -15.69 -10.53
N VAL A 157 -0.03 -16.18 -11.74
CA VAL A 157 -0.34 -17.56 -12.01
C VAL A 157 0.92 -18.23 -11.48
N ASN A 158 0.80 -18.76 -10.26
CA ASN A 158 1.89 -19.30 -9.47
C ASN A 158 2.81 -20.06 -10.44
N PRO A 159 4.13 -19.87 -10.47
CA PRO A 159 4.99 -20.51 -11.48
C PRO A 159 4.80 -22.04 -11.57
N PHE A 160 4.16 -22.65 -10.56
CA PHE A 160 3.54 -23.97 -10.65
C PHE A 160 2.64 -24.21 -11.88
N PHE A 161 1.84 -23.25 -12.31
CA PHE A 161 0.85 -23.40 -13.39
C PHE A 161 1.42 -23.31 -14.80
N LYS A 162 2.68 -22.91 -14.98
CA LYS A 162 3.31 -22.91 -16.30
C LYS A 162 3.68 -24.32 -16.79
N GLU A 163 3.66 -25.32 -15.90
CA GLU A 163 3.85 -26.75 -16.22
C GLU A 163 2.59 -27.60 -15.98
N LEU A 164 1.43 -26.99 -15.73
CA LEU A 164 0.25 -27.76 -15.34
C LEU A 164 -0.57 -28.20 -16.55
N ASN A 165 -0.39 -29.46 -16.90
CA ASN A 165 -1.43 -30.24 -17.58
C ASN A 165 -2.77 -30.00 -16.87
N VAL A 166 -3.79 -29.58 -17.61
CA VAL A 166 -5.16 -29.29 -17.12
C VAL A 166 -5.67 -30.38 -16.17
N GLN A 167 -5.33 -31.64 -16.42
CA GLN A 167 -5.72 -32.77 -15.59
C GLN A 167 -5.07 -32.76 -14.19
N LYS A 168 -3.84 -32.24 -14.05
CA LYS A 168 -3.15 -32.13 -12.75
C LYS A 168 -3.78 -31.04 -11.89
N VAL A 169 -4.15 -29.91 -12.49
CA VAL A 169 -4.85 -28.81 -11.80
C VAL A 169 -6.23 -29.27 -11.36
N GLU A 170 -6.98 -29.90 -12.26
CA GLU A 170 -8.31 -30.42 -11.93
C GLU A 170 -8.25 -31.45 -10.80
N LYS A 171 -7.26 -32.36 -10.82
CA LYS A 171 -7.04 -33.33 -9.73
C LYS A 171 -6.74 -32.63 -8.40
N ALA A 172 -5.88 -31.61 -8.39
CA ALA A 172 -5.53 -30.86 -7.18
C ALA A 172 -6.74 -30.14 -6.58
N LEU A 173 -7.55 -29.47 -7.40
CA LEU A 173 -8.77 -28.78 -6.96
C LEU A 173 -9.80 -29.74 -6.36
N ILE A 174 -9.94 -30.94 -6.94
CA ILE A 174 -10.84 -31.97 -6.42
C ILE A 174 -10.36 -32.49 -5.04
N ILE A 175 -9.05 -32.65 -4.85
CA ILE A 175 -8.47 -33.04 -3.55
C ILE A 175 -8.68 -31.95 -2.51
N GLU A 176 -8.46 -30.69 -2.87
CA GLU A 176 -8.70 -29.54 -1.99
C GLU A 176 -10.17 -29.46 -1.57
N ALA A 177 -11.10 -29.63 -2.51
CA ALA A 177 -12.52 -29.69 -2.18
C ALA A 177 -12.86 -30.88 -1.27
N ALA A 178 -12.21 -32.03 -1.46
CA ALA A 178 -12.39 -33.20 -0.59
C ALA A 178 -11.94 -32.92 0.85
N ASN A 179 -10.79 -32.28 1.04
CA ASN A 179 -10.29 -31.85 2.35
C ASN A 179 -11.24 -30.84 3.00
N SER A 180 -11.61 -29.78 2.29
CA SER A 180 -12.44 -28.68 2.83
C SER A 180 -13.88 -29.09 3.12
N CYS A 181 -14.37 -30.15 2.48
CA CYS A 181 -15.73 -30.67 2.67
C CYS A 181 -15.77 -31.98 3.48
N ASN A 182 -14.66 -32.42 4.09
CA ASN A 182 -14.57 -33.71 4.80
C ASN A 182 -15.10 -34.90 3.98
N GLY A 183 -14.76 -34.95 2.68
CA GLY A 183 -15.22 -35.97 1.76
C GLY A 183 -16.74 -35.95 1.47
N LYS A 184 -17.49 -34.92 1.86
CA LYS A 184 -18.92 -34.81 1.56
C LYS A 184 -19.12 -34.39 0.10
N VAL A 185 -19.29 -35.36 -0.78
CA VAL A 185 -19.48 -35.17 -2.23
C VAL A 185 -20.62 -34.19 -2.56
N GLN A 186 -21.67 -34.16 -1.72
CA GLN A 186 -22.80 -33.24 -1.86
C GLN A 186 -22.39 -31.76 -1.70
N GLN A 187 -21.37 -31.48 -0.90
CA GLN A 187 -20.83 -30.12 -0.72
C GLN A 187 -19.74 -29.84 -1.76
N MET A 188 -18.88 -30.83 -2.02
CA MET A 188 -17.79 -30.71 -2.99
C MET A 188 -18.27 -30.27 -4.39
N HIS A 189 -19.39 -30.82 -4.87
CA HIS A 189 -19.88 -30.46 -6.22
C HIS A 189 -20.37 -29.01 -6.31
N GLN A 190 -20.84 -28.43 -5.20
CA GLN A 190 -21.26 -27.04 -5.14
C GLN A 190 -20.05 -26.11 -5.13
N VAL A 191 -19.04 -26.44 -4.30
CA VAL A 191 -17.78 -25.69 -4.21
C VAL A 191 -17.02 -25.69 -5.54
N LEU A 192 -16.98 -26.84 -6.22
CA LEU A 192 -16.34 -26.99 -7.53
C LEU A 192 -17.18 -26.49 -8.70
N ASN A 193 -18.40 -26.00 -8.44
CA ASN A 193 -19.37 -25.58 -9.46
C ASN A 193 -19.51 -26.59 -10.63
N MET A 194 -19.65 -27.87 -10.30
CA MET A 194 -19.77 -28.93 -11.30
C MET A 194 -20.90 -29.92 -10.99
N GLY A 195 -21.38 -30.62 -12.03
CA GLY A 195 -22.39 -31.65 -11.88
C GLY A 195 -21.90 -32.81 -11.00
N ARG A 196 -22.76 -33.33 -10.11
CA ARG A 196 -22.46 -34.47 -9.23
C ARG A 196 -21.93 -35.69 -10.00
N THR A 197 -22.55 -36.00 -11.14
CA THR A 197 -22.15 -37.12 -12.01
C THR A 197 -20.78 -36.89 -12.64
N THR A 198 -20.46 -35.65 -13.03
CA THR A 198 -19.13 -35.24 -13.51
C THR A 198 -18.08 -35.40 -12.43
N LEU A 199 -18.36 -34.95 -11.20
CA LEU A 199 -17.47 -35.11 -10.06
C LEU A 199 -17.19 -36.58 -9.76
N TRP A 200 -18.21 -37.43 -9.72
CA TRP A 200 -18.05 -38.88 -9.54
C TRP A 200 -17.15 -39.52 -10.61
N ARG A 201 -17.34 -39.13 -11.87
CA ARG A 201 -16.51 -39.62 -12.98
C ARG A 201 -15.04 -39.19 -12.81
N LYS A 202 -14.81 -37.96 -12.37
CA LYS A 202 -13.46 -37.41 -12.14
C LYS A 202 -12.77 -38.05 -10.93
N LEU A 203 -13.48 -38.26 -9.83
CA LEU A 203 -12.95 -38.98 -8.66
C LEU A 203 -12.49 -40.39 -9.03
N LYS A 204 -13.29 -41.12 -9.83
CA LYS A 204 -12.92 -42.43 -10.35
C LYS A 204 -11.72 -42.36 -11.31
N GLN A 205 -11.72 -41.38 -12.23
CA GLN A 205 -10.64 -41.16 -13.20
C GLN A 205 -9.30 -40.85 -12.52
N TYR A 206 -9.31 -40.14 -11.39
CA TYR A 206 -8.11 -39.75 -10.65
C TYR A 206 -7.75 -40.67 -9.49
N GLU A 207 -8.52 -41.75 -9.31
CA GLU A 207 -8.35 -42.74 -8.24
C GLU A 207 -8.39 -42.10 -6.84
N ILE A 208 -9.24 -41.09 -6.64
CA ILE A 208 -9.42 -40.41 -5.36
C ILE A 208 -10.51 -41.15 -4.57
N ASN A 209 -10.11 -41.77 -3.46
CA ASN A 209 -11.05 -42.41 -2.54
C ASN A 209 -11.52 -41.42 -1.48
N ILE A 210 -12.80 -41.04 -1.57
CA ILE A 210 -13.45 -40.07 -0.67
C ILE A 210 -13.38 -40.50 0.81
N LYS A 211 -13.31 -41.81 1.10
CA LYS A 211 -13.26 -42.31 2.48
C LYS A 211 -12.01 -41.85 3.23
N ASP A 212 -10.96 -41.50 2.49
CA ASP A 212 -9.68 -41.08 3.05
C ASP A 212 -9.72 -39.63 3.57
N TYR A 213 -10.82 -38.92 3.31
CA TYR A 213 -11.01 -37.50 3.60
C TYR A 213 -12.15 -37.24 4.62
N LYS A 214 -12.67 -38.29 5.27
CA LYS A 214 -13.75 -38.19 6.26
C LYS A 214 -13.25 -37.73 7.62
#